data_AF-B5MAE6-F1
#
_entry.id   AF-B5MAE6-F1
#
_cell.length_a   1.000
_cell.length_b   1.000
_cell.length_c   1.000
_cell.angle_alpha   90.00
_cell.angle_beta   90.00
_cell.angle_gamma   90.00
#
_symmetry.space_group_name_H-M   'P 1'
#
loop_
_entity.id
_entity.type
_entity.pdbx_description
1 polymer ?
#
loop_
_entity_poly.entity_id
_entity_poly.type
_entity_poly.pdbx_seq_one_letter_code
_entity_poly.pdbx_strand_id
1 'polypeptide(L)'
;GTKTMGNPPGLSLDAARWLTAQGISVIGADQECVEVGPSQHEDNWLPGHGHFLTESGVPMIELLNLEELSADGVSEFCLIAAPIRLKGATGAPIRPLALKLN
;
A
#
# COMPACT_ATOMS: atom_id res chain seq x y z
N GLY A 1 16.30 2.05 -11.81
CA GLY A 1 15.96 2.72 -10.54
C GLY A 1 16.39 1.95 -9.30
N THR A 2 17.36 1.04 -9.37
CA THR A 2 17.72 0.09 -8.30
C THR A 2 18.67 0.64 -7.22
N LYS A 3 18.92 1.95 -7.17
CA LYS A 3 20.11 2.48 -6.47
C LYS A 3 19.89 3.09 -5.08
N THR A 4 18.67 3.09 -4.53
CA THR A 4 18.39 3.81 -3.27
C THR A 4 17.62 3.05 -2.19
N MET A 5 17.05 1.87 -2.46
CA MET A 5 16.05 1.25 -1.55
C MET A 5 16.55 0.03 -0.76
N GLY A 6 17.75 -0.50 -1.03
CA GLY A 6 18.15 -1.77 -0.41
C GLY A 6 17.24 -2.93 -0.83
N ASN A 7 16.82 -3.77 0.13
CA ASN A 7 15.92 -4.93 -0.05
C ASN A 7 14.70 -4.84 0.88
N PRO A 8 13.76 -3.91 0.64
CA PRO A 8 12.62 -3.72 1.55
C PRO A 8 11.63 -4.89 1.44
N PRO A 9 11.06 -5.34 2.58
CA PRO A 9 10.01 -6.34 2.56
C PRO A 9 8.75 -5.78 1.91
N GLY A 10 7.93 -6.67 1.35
CA GLY A 10 6.65 -6.30 0.76
C GLY A 10 5.95 -7.50 0.14
N LEU A 11 4.83 -7.24 -0.53
CA LEU A 11 4.05 -8.29 -1.19
C LEU A 11 4.73 -8.76 -2.48
N SER A 12 4.68 -10.08 -2.72
CA SER A 12 4.88 -10.61 -4.07
C SER A 12 3.69 -10.26 -4.97
N LEU A 13 3.88 -10.34 -6.29
CA LEU A 13 2.78 -10.14 -7.24
C LEU A 13 1.63 -11.15 -7.04
N ASP A 14 1.95 -12.39 -6.67
CA ASP A 14 0.93 -13.42 -6.41
C ASP A 14 0.09 -13.08 -5.18
N ALA A 15 0.71 -12.58 -4.11
CA ALA A 15 0.00 -12.12 -2.92
C ALA A 15 -0.87 -10.89 -3.21
N ALA A 16 -0.36 -9.95 -4.02
CA ALA A 16 -1.12 -8.80 -4.49
C ALA A 16 -2.39 -9.22 -5.24
N ARG A 17 -2.26 -10.14 -6.21
CA ARG A 17 -3.39 -10.69 -6.98
C ARG A 17 -4.41 -11.42 -6.11
N TRP A 18 -3.94 -12.18 -5.13
CA TRP A 18 -4.84 -12.87 -4.21
C TRP A 18 -5.65 -11.88 -3.37
N LEU A 19 -5.01 -10.83 -2.84
CA LEU A 19 -5.66 -9.78 -2.04
C LEU A 19 -6.68 -8.97 -2.85
N THR A 20 -6.33 -8.52 -4.06
CA THR A 20 -7.26 -7.78 -4.92
C THR A 20 -8.46 -8.62 -5.34
N ALA A 21 -8.28 -9.93 -5.56
CA ALA A 21 -9.37 -10.87 -5.84
C ALA A 21 -10.38 -11.01 -4.67
N GLN A 22 -10.00 -10.59 -3.45
CA GLN A 22 -10.94 -10.54 -2.31
C GLN A 22 -11.86 -9.31 -2.34
N GLY A 23 -11.70 -8.40 -3.30
CA GLY A 23 -12.53 -7.19 -3.43
C GLY A 23 -12.15 -6.07 -2.44
N ILE A 24 -10.88 -5.99 -2.04
CA ILE A 24 -10.39 -4.88 -1.19
C ILE A 24 -10.52 -3.54 -1.92
N SER A 25 -10.84 -2.48 -1.17
CA SER A 25 -11.01 -1.13 -1.72
C SER A 25 -9.74 -0.27 -1.67
N VAL A 26 -8.74 -0.67 -0.86
CA VAL A 26 -7.48 0.03 -0.65
C VAL A 26 -6.48 -0.97 -0.06
N ILE A 27 -5.20 -0.77 -0.33
CA ILE A 27 -4.11 -1.49 0.33
C ILE A 27 -3.12 -0.49 0.93
N GLY A 28 -2.49 -0.82 2.06
CA GLY A 28 -1.49 0.05 2.65
C GLY A 28 -0.39 -0.70 3.39
N ALA A 29 0.77 -0.06 3.50
CA ALA A 29 1.96 -0.58 4.16
C ALA A 29 2.72 0.53 4.89
N ASP A 30 3.53 0.14 5.88
CA ASP A 30 4.48 1.00 6.59
C ASP A 30 5.85 1.09 5.88
N GLN A 31 5.90 0.66 4.62
CA GLN A 31 7.07 0.67 3.75
C GLN A 31 6.95 1.74 2.66
N GLU A 32 8.07 2.03 2.01
CA GLU A 32 8.16 2.85 0.80
C GLU A 32 7.32 2.39 -0.40
N CYS A 33 7.04 1.09 -0.47
CA CYS A 33 6.28 0.42 -1.51
C CYS A 33 5.48 -0.70 -0.85
N VAL A 34 4.27 -0.95 -1.35
CA VAL A 34 3.47 -2.09 -0.85
C VAL A 34 4.05 -3.43 -1.33
N GLU A 35 4.69 -3.43 -2.50
CA GLU A 35 5.34 -4.61 -3.07
C GLU A 35 6.79 -4.76 -2.63
N VAL A 36 7.29 -6.00 -2.71
CA VAL A 36 8.66 -6.34 -2.35
C VAL A 36 9.70 -5.66 -3.25
N GLY A 37 10.78 -5.18 -2.64
CA GLY A 37 11.96 -4.68 -3.33
C GLY A 37 13.22 -5.53 -3.04
N PRO A 38 14.15 -5.71 -4.00
CA PRO A 38 14.03 -5.34 -5.40
C PRO A 38 12.96 -6.17 -6.12
N SER A 39 12.48 -5.68 -7.25
CA SER A 39 11.53 -6.44 -8.07
C SER A 39 12.08 -7.83 -8.42
N GLN A 40 11.20 -8.81 -8.35
CA GLN A 40 11.44 -10.19 -8.74
C GLN A 40 11.20 -10.45 -10.24
N HIS A 41 10.85 -9.40 -11.00
CA HIS A 41 10.54 -9.44 -12.42
C HIS A 41 11.58 -8.64 -13.22
N GLU A 42 12.18 -9.24 -14.25
CA GLU A 42 13.29 -8.64 -15.00
C GLU A 42 12.90 -7.40 -15.80
N ASP A 43 11.67 -7.35 -16.31
CA ASP A 43 11.16 -6.32 -17.21
C ASP A 43 10.24 -5.29 -16.53
N ASN A 44 9.91 -5.51 -15.26
CA ASN A 44 9.02 -4.65 -14.50
C ASN A 44 9.59 -4.38 -13.11
N TRP A 45 9.85 -3.12 -12.80
CA TRP A 45 10.43 -2.69 -11.54
C TRP A 45 9.40 -2.49 -10.42
N LEU A 46 8.10 -2.39 -10.75
CA LEU A 46 6.98 -2.27 -9.81
C LEU A 46 5.74 -3.03 -10.34
N PRO A 47 5.81 -4.36 -10.47
CA PRO A 47 4.69 -5.19 -10.90
C PRO A 47 3.44 -5.05 -10.03
N GLY A 48 3.62 -4.89 -8.72
CA GLY A 48 2.53 -4.64 -7.77
C GLY A 48 1.79 -3.34 -8.07
N HIS A 49 2.49 -2.22 -8.28
CA HIS A 49 1.87 -0.94 -8.63
C HIS A 49 1.02 -1.03 -9.89
N GLY A 50 1.55 -1.68 -10.94
CA GLY A 50 0.81 -1.90 -12.19
C GLY A 50 -0.48 -2.68 -11.93
N HIS A 51 -0.38 -3.75 -11.14
CA HIS A 51 -1.53 -4.58 -10.78
C HIS A 51 -2.57 -3.83 -9.94
N PHE A 52 -2.15 -3.14 -8.86
CA PHE A 52 -3.05 -2.43 -7.97
C PHE A 52 -3.77 -1.28 -8.71
N LEU A 53 -3.01 -0.39 -9.34
CA LEU A 53 -3.57 0.85 -9.90
C LEU A 53 -4.24 0.63 -11.27
N THR A 54 -3.61 -0.13 -12.16
CA THR A 54 -4.05 -0.24 -13.57
C THR A 54 -4.98 -1.41 -13.79
N GLU A 55 -4.63 -2.59 -13.27
CA GLU A 55 -5.40 -3.80 -13.52
C GLU A 55 -6.61 -3.93 -12.59
N SER A 56 -6.45 -3.54 -11.32
CA SER A 56 -7.46 -3.78 -10.27
C SER A 56 -8.20 -2.53 -9.79
N GLY A 57 -7.68 -1.34 -10.08
CA GLY A 57 -8.25 -0.07 -9.60
C GLY A 57 -8.20 0.10 -8.07
N VAL A 58 -7.29 -0.60 -7.39
CA VAL A 58 -7.08 -0.54 -5.94
C VAL A 58 -6.01 0.51 -5.63
N PRO A 59 -6.34 1.63 -4.95
CA PRO A 59 -5.37 2.61 -4.52
C PRO A 59 -4.46 2.07 -3.41
N MET A 60 -3.25 2.62 -3.36
CA MET A 60 -2.22 2.26 -2.38
C MET A 60 -1.99 3.40 -1.38
N ILE A 61 -1.63 3.05 -0.14
CA ILE A 61 -1.17 3.97 0.89
C ILE A 61 0.19 3.49 1.41
N GLU A 62 1.23 4.27 1.17
CA GLU A 62 2.60 3.94 1.57
C GLU A 62 3.03 4.81 2.76
N LEU A 63 4.08 4.35 3.46
CA LEU A 63 4.69 5.06 4.59
C LEU A 63 3.70 5.31 5.75
N LEU A 64 2.77 4.37 5.98
CA LEU A 64 1.92 4.40 7.16
C LEU A 64 2.76 4.25 8.44
N ASN A 65 2.40 4.95 9.50
CA ASN A 65 2.87 4.59 10.83
C ASN A 65 1.86 3.64 11.47
N LEU A 66 2.26 2.39 11.69
CA LEU A 66 1.42 1.32 12.24
C LEU A 66 1.88 0.85 13.63
N GLU A 67 2.89 1.49 14.23
CA GLU A 67 3.52 1.02 15.48
C GLU A 67 2.51 0.97 16.65
N GLU A 68 1.79 2.06 16.89
CA GLU A 68 0.82 2.17 18.01
C GLU A 68 -0.35 1.21 17.82
N LEU A 69 -0.90 1.14 16.60
CA LEU A 69 -2.02 0.26 16.27
C LEU A 69 -1.67 -1.23 16.45
N SER A 70 -0.45 -1.61 16.04
CA SER A 70 0.09 -2.96 16.20
C SER A 70 0.35 -3.30 17.66
N ALA A 71 0.95 -2.38 18.43
CA ALA A 71 1.20 -2.55 19.86
C ALA A 71 -0.09 -2.75 20.67
N ASP A 72 -1.17 -2.06 20.27
CA ASP A 72 -2.50 -2.20 20.87
C ASP A 72 -3.27 -3.46 20.39
N GLY A 73 -2.71 -4.25 19.47
CA GLY A 73 -3.30 -5.47 18.95
C GLY A 73 -4.59 -5.24 18.15
N VAL A 74 -4.75 -4.05 17.54
CA VAL A 74 -5.97 -3.69 16.80
C VAL A 74 -5.84 -4.11 15.33
N SER A 75 -6.52 -5.18 14.94
CA SER A 75 -6.55 -5.68 13.57
C SER A 75 -7.77 -5.23 12.75
N GLU A 76 -8.82 -4.73 13.41
CA GLU A 76 -10.05 -4.27 12.78
C GLU A 76 -10.44 -2.88 13.32
N PHE A 77 -10.63 -1.94 12.41
CA PHE A 77 -10.87 -0.53 12.70
C PHE A 77 -11.56 0.15 11.52
N CYS A 78 -12.24 1.25 11.78
CA CYS A 78 -12.68 2.18 10.75
C CYS A 78 -11.50 3.04 10.31
N LEU A 79 -11.15 2.98 9.02
CA LEU A 79 -10.10 3.79 8.41
C LEU A 79 -10.72 5.05 7.78
N ILE A 80 -10.23 6.22 8.20
CA ILE A 80 -10.51 7.50 7.55
C ILE A 80 -9.22 7.99 6.88
N ALA A 81 -9.16 7.90 5.55
CA ALA A 81 -7.98 8.24 4.76
C ALA A 81 -8.34 9.17 3.59
N ALA A 82 -8.67 10.43 3.89
CA ALA A 82 -9.08 11.40 2.88
C ALA A 82 -7.86 12.19 2.34
N PRO A 83 -7.52 12.07 1.04
CA PRO A 83 -6.43 12.84 0.43
C PRO A 83 -6.76 14.32 0.27
N ILE A 84 -5.73 15.16 0.32
CA ILE A 84 -5.86 16.57 -0.05
C ILE A 84 -6.22 16.70 -1.54
N ARG A 85 -7.06 17.69 -1.87
CA ARG A 85 -7.56 17.88 -3.25
C ARG A 85 -6.52 18.59 -4.11
N LEU A 86 -5.73 17.81 -4.84
CA LEU A 86 -4.73 18.31 -5.79
C LEU A 86 -5.18 18.02 -7.23
N LYS A 87 -5.39 19.07 -8.03
CA LYS A 87 -5.81 18.93 -9.42
C LYS A 87 -4.65 18.39 -10.28
N GLY A 88 -4.88 17.28 -10.97
CA GLY A 88 -3.92 16.67 -11.90
C GLY A 88 -2.78 15.88 -11.24
N ALA A 89 -2.81 15.69 -9.92
CA ALA A 89 -1.83 14.88 -9.22
C ALA A 89 -2.13 13.38 -9.37
N THR A 90 -1.07 12.55 -9.38
CA THR A 90 -1.17 11.07 -9.42
C THR A 90 -1.29 10.46 -8.03
N GLY A 91 -1.08 11.26 -6.98
CA GLY A 91 -1.20 10.89 -5.57
C GLY A 91 -1.23 12.14 -4.70
N ALA A 92 -1.52 11.97 -3.42
CA ALA A 92 -1.60 13.08 -2.48
C ALA A 92 -1.23 12.62 -1.06
N PRO A 93 -0.58 13.47 -0.25
CA PRO A 93 -0.43 13.23 1.18
C PRO A 93 -1.77 13.05 1.87
N ILE A 94 -1.79 12.18 2.87
CA ILE A 94 -2.94 11.94 3.74
C ILE A 94 -2.51 12.01 5.21
N ARG A 95 -3.48 12.25 6.08
CA ARG A 95 -3.36 11.98 7.52
C ARG A 95 -4.39 10.91 7.88
N PRO A 96 -4.04 9.61 7.75
CA PRO A 96 -4.99 8.54 8.02
C PRO A 96 -5.29 8.46 9.51
N LEU A 97 -6.54 8.16 9.83
CA LEU A 97 -7.00 7.91 11.19
C LEU A 97 -7.58 6.49 11.26
N ALA A 98 -7.16 5.73 12.26
CA ALA A 98 -7.75 4.45 12.61
C ALA A 98 -8.62 4.63 13.86
N LEU A 99 -9.89 4.28 13.76
CA LEU A 99 -10.83 4.28 14.88
C LEU A 99 -11.18 2.83 15.20
N LYS A 100 -10.74 2.33 16.35
CA LYS A 100 -11.04 0.98 16.82
C LYS A 100 -12.55 0.74 16.81
N LEU A 101 -12.96 -0.44 16.34
CA LEU A 101 -14.35 -0.89 16.46
C LEU A 101 -14.59 -1.31 17.92
N ASN A 102 -15.61 -0.74 18.56
CA ASN A 102 -15.99 -1.09 19.93
C ASN A 102 -16.65 -2.48 20.00
#